data_AF-A0A359D6L4-F1
#
_entry.id   AF-A0A359D6L4-F1
#
_cell.length_a   1.000
_cell.length_b   1.000
_cell.length_c   1.000
_cell.angle_alpha   90.00
_cell.angle_beta   90.00
_cell.angle_gamma   90.00
#
_symmetry.space_group_name_H-M   'P 1'
#
loop_
_entity.id
_entity.type
_entity.pdbx_description
1 polymer ?
#
loop_
_entity_poly.entity_id
_entity_poly.type
_entity_poly.pdbx_seq_one_letter_code
_entity_poly.pdbx_strand_id
1 'polypeptide(L)' 'IDLIGQAGASIAGIGVVIEKSFQNGRAELDAQGYRVESLARISSLQDGHVSFLE' A
#
# COMPACT_ATOMS: atom_id res chain seq x y z
N ILE A 1 -4.60 9.71 5.79
CA ILE A 1 -3.56 10.72 5.52
C ILE A 1 -4.07 12.10 5.85
N ASP A 2 -5.13 12.56 5.17
CA ASP A 2 -5.74 13.88 5.37
C ASP A 2 -5.99 14.23 6.85
N LEU A 3 -6.66 13.34 7.61
CA LEU A 3 -6.90 13.54 9.05
C LEU A 3 -5.62 13.73 9.88
N ILE A 4 -4.54 13.02 9.54
CA ILE A 4 -3.24 13.14 10.25
C ILE A 4 -2.61 14.50 9.93
N GLY A 5 -2.71 14.94 8.66
CA GLY A 5 -2.27 16.26 8.23
C GLY A 5 -3.04 17.40 8.91
N GLN A 6 -4.37 17.28 9.02
CA GLN A 6 -5.21 18.24 9.74
C GLN A 6 -4.88 18.31 11.24
N ALA A 7 -4.45 17.19 11.83
CA ALA A 7 -3.99 17.13 13.21
C ALA A 7 -2.58 17.71 13.44
N GLY A 8 -1.87 18.13 12.38
CA GLY A 8 -0.49 18.63 12.47
C GLY A 8 0.55 17.55 12.84
N ALA A 9 0.20 16.28 12.68
CA ALA A 9 1.07 15.16 13.02
C ALA A 9 1.85 14.66 11.79
N SER A 10 2.91 13.88 12.04
CA SER A 10 3.70 13.23 10.99
C SER A 10 3.31 11.76 10.83
N ILE A 11 3.49 11.24 9.61
CA ILE A 11 3.26 9.83 9.28
C ILE A 11 4.63 9.14 9.25
N ALA A 12 4.85 8.18 10.14
CA ALA A 12 6.07 7.37 10.14
C ALA A 12 6.08 6.32 9.01
N GLY A 13 4.90 5.83 8.63
CA GLY A 13 4.71 4.85 7.58
C GLY A 13 3.29 4.28 7.59
N ILE A 14 3.00 3.43 6.61
CA ILE A 14 1.71 2.76 6.43
C ILE A 14 1.97 1.26 6.40
N GLY A 15 1.39 0.52 7.35
CA GLY A 15 1.42 -0.93 7.38
C GLY A 15 0.19 -1.51 6.69
N VAL A 16 0.40 -2.41 5.73
CA VAL A 16 -0.66 -3.10 4.99
C VAL A 16 -0.50 -4.60 5.20
N VAL A 17 -1.57 -5.29 5.57
CA VAL A 17 -1.52 -6.75 5.74
C VAL A 17 -1.49 -7.44 4.37
N ILE A 18 -2.36 -7.04 3.44
CA ILE A 18 -2.44 -7.58 2.08
C ILE A 18 -2.52 -6.43 1.07
N GLU A 19 -1.50 -6.29 0.24
CA GLU A 19 -1.43 -5.32 -0.85
C GLU A 19 -1.84 -5.99 -2.17
N LYS A 20 -2.73 -5.35 -2.94
CA LYS A 20 -3.00 -5.72 -4.34
C LYS A 20 -2.10 -4.89 -5.24
N SER A 21 -0.90 -5.38 -5.51
CA SER A 21 0.16 -4.65 -6.20
C SER A 21 -0.15 -4.38 -7.69
N PHE A 22 -1.16 -5.04 -8.26
CA PHE A 22 -1.69 -4.74 -9.59
C PHE A 22 -2.67 -3.54 -9.61
N GLN A 23 -2.95 -2.91 -8.47
CA GLN A 23 -3.72 -1.67 -8.36
C GLN A 23 -2.84 -0.48 -7.98
N ASN A 24 -3.26 0.73 -8.35
CA ASN A 24 -2.42 1.93 -8.27
C ASN A 24 -2.21 2.52 -6.87
N GLY A 25 -2.96 2.08 -5.85
CA GLY A 25 -2.95 2.71 -4.52
C GLY A 25 -1.55 2.77 -3.87
N ARG A 26 -0.71 1.74 -4.07
CA ARG A 26 0.68 1.76 -3.58
C ARG A 26 1.52 2.85 -4.27
N ALA A 27 1.43 2.92 -5.60
CA ALA A 27 2.17 3.91 -6.38
C ALA A 27 1.76 5.35 -6.01
N GLU A 28 0.47 5.58 -5.73
CA GLU A 28 -0.01 6.89 -5.26
C GLU A 28 0.58 7.29 -3.90
N LEU A 29 0.75 6.33 -2.99
CA LEU A 29 1.36 6.56 -1.68
C LEU A 29 2.88 6.77 -1.79
N ASP A 30 3.56 5.99 -2.63
CA ASP A 30 5.00 6.14 -2.91
C ASP A 30 5.28 7.50 -3.56
N ALA A 31 4.45 7.95 -4.50
CA ALA A 31 4.56 9.27 -5.15
C ALA A 31 4.38 10.43 -4.17
N GLN A 32 3.63 10.23 -3.09
CA GLN A 32 3.48 11.18 -1.99
C GLN A 32 4.63 11.09 -0.95
N GLY A 33 5.59 10.19 -1.15
CA GLY A 33 6.75 10.01 -0.27
C GLY A 33 6.48 9.21 1.00
N TYR A 34 5.36 8.49 1.08
CA TYR A 34 5.05 7.66 2.25
C TYR A 34 5.78 6.31 2.19
N ARG A 35 6.41 5.93 3.31
CA ARG A 35 6.91 4.57 3.49
C ARG A 35 5.73 3.62 3.66
N VAL A 36 5.58 2.67 2.75
CA VAL A 36 4.54 1.62 2.85
C VAL A 36 5.21 0.26 3.00
N GLU A 37 4.77 -0.51 3.99
CA GLU A 37 5.26 -1.85 4.30
C GLU A 37 4.11 -2.84 4.22
N SER A 38 4.26 -3.86 3.39
CA SER A 38 3.19 -4.81 3.08
C SER A 38 3.63 -6.23 3.45
N LEU A 39 2.84 -6.92 4.28
CA LEU A 39 3.19 -8.28 4.73
C LEU A 39 3.02 -9.33 3.63
N ALA A 40 1.98 -9.18 2.80
CA ALA A 40 1.75 -9.99 1.61
C ALA A 40 1.42 -9.09 0.43
N ARG A 41 2.12 -9.28 -0.68
CA ARG A 41 1.95 -8.49 -1.91
C ARG A 41 1.42 -9.38 -3.01
N ILE A 42 0.27 -9.06 -3.58
CA ILE A 42 -0.41 -9.85 -4.60
C ILE A 42 -0.17 -9.22 -5.97
N SER A 43 0.47 -9.97 -6.88
CA SER A 43 0.71 -9.58 -8.27
C SER A 43 -0.51 -9.81 -9.16
N SER A 44 -1.36 -10.80 -8.85
CA SER A 44 -2.54 -11.14 -9.66
C SER A 44 -3.60 -11.88 -8.85
N LEU A 45 -4.87 -11.74 -9.28
CA LEU A 45 -6.04 -12.52 -8.83
C LEU A 45 -6.75 -13.20 -10.02
N GLN A 46 -6.06 -13.40 -11.15
CA GLN A 46 -6.63 -13.97 -12.37
C GLN A 46 -7.12 -15.40 -12.16
N ASP A 47 -8.22 -15.74 -12.82
CA ASP A 47 -8.83 -17.08 -12.82
C ASP A 47 -9.08 -17.65 -11.40
N GLY A 48 -9.30 -16.77 -10.41
CA GLY A 48 -9.51 -17.18 -9.02
C GLY A 48 -8.25 -17.64 -8.29
N HIS A 49 -7.06 -17.48 -8.89
CA HIS A 49 -5.78 -17.84 -8.31
C HIS A 49 -5.02 -16.60 -7.82
N VAL A 50 -4.44 -16.71 -6.62
CA VAL A 50 -3.60 -15.66 -6.03
C VAL A 50 -2.15 -15.91 -6.44
N SER A 51 -1.52 -14.90 -7.05
CA SER A 51 -0.07 -14.86 -7.27
C SER A 51 0.53 -13.77 -6.40
N PHE A 52 1.61 -14.07 -5.69
CA PHE A 52 2.33 -13.09 -4.88
C PHE A 52 3.42 -12.39 -5.69
N LEU A 53 3.83 -11.20 -5.26
CA LEU A 53 5.05 -10.52 -5.70
C LEU A 53 6.22 -11.06 -4.83
N GLU A 54 7.33 -11.47 -5.46
CA GLU A 54 8.58 -11.79 -4.75
C GLU A 54 9.22 -10.55 -4.10
#